data_AF-A0A6C0J8L1-F1
#
_entry.id   AF-A0A6C0J8L1-F1
#
_cell.length_a   1.000
_cell.length_b   1.000
_cell.length_c   1.000
_cell.angle_alpha   90.00
_cell.angle_beta   90.00
_cell.angle_gamma   90.00
#
_symmetry.space_group_name_H-M   'P 1'
#
loop_
_entity.id
_entity.type
_entity.pdbx_description
1 polymer ?
#
loop_
_entity_poly.entity_id
_entity_poly.type
_entity_poly.pdbx_seq_one_letter_code
_entity_poly.pdbx_strand_id
1 'polypeptide(L)'
;MEVFLRTFAAVTANYAVHYASIKLYDAMCVPSTVWDIPMGFVTAASPMCTTMLSVATHTQSAYATIVTASIATGVGSYLTRI
;
A
#
# COMPACT_ATOMS: atom_id res chain seq x y z
N MET A 1 -17.91 14.20 -11.62
CA MET A 1 -18.33 12.98 -10.88
C MET A 1 -17.35 11.84 -11.10
N GLU A 2 -17.05 11.53 -12.37
CA GLU A 2 -16.26 10.36 -12.76
C GLU A 2 -14.85 10.29 -12.17
N VAL A 3 -14.10 11.41 -12.15
CA VAL A 3 -12.74 11.46 -11.57
C VAL A 3 -12.77 11.10 -10.09
N PHE A 4 -13.70 11.68 -9.33
CA PHE A 4 -13.84 11.41 -7.91
C PHE A 4 -14.16 9.93 -7.64
N LEU A 5 -15.07 9.34 -8.43
CA LEU A 5 -15.44 7.93 -8.29
C LEU A 5 -14.26 6.99 -8.61
N ARG A 6 -13.51 7.29 -9.68
CA ARG A 6 -12.31 6.54 -10.09
C ARG A 6 -11.21 6.64 -9.03
N THR A 7 -10.95 7.84 -8.51
CA THR A 7 -9.99 8.08 -7.44
C THR A 7 -10.38 7.32 -6.17
N PHE A 8 -11.64 7.40 -5.76
CA PHE A 8 -12.13 6.69 -4.58
C PHE A 8 -12.00 5.17 -4.71
N ALA A 9 -12.38 4.62 -5.87
CA ALA A 9 -12.22 3.20 -6.16
C ALA A 9 -10.74 2.77 -6.14
N ALA A 10 -9.84 3.56 -6.75
CA ALA A 10 -8.41 3.29 -6.76
C ALA A 10 -7.80 3.34 -5.35
N VAL A 11 -8.17 4.34 -4.54
CA VAL A 11 -7.74 4.46 -3.14
C VAL A 11 -8.21 3.25 -2.32
N THR A 12 -9.49 2.87 -2.45
CA THR A 12 -10.07 1.75 -1.72
C THR A 12 -9.40 0.42 -2.09
N ALA A 13 -9.21 0.17 -3.39
CA ALA A 13 -8.53 -1.02 -3.86
C ALA A 13 -7.08 -1.08 -3.36
N ASN A 14 -6.36 0.05 -3.44
CA ASN A 14 -4.99 0.14 -2.95
C ASN A 14 -4.90 -0.11 -1.44
N TYR A 15 -5.83 0.47 -0.66
CA TYR A 15 -5.89 0.24 0.80
C TYR A 15 -6.20 -1.22 1.15
N ALA A 16 -7.11 -1.87 0.42
CA ALA A 16 -7.43 -3.26 0.65
C ALA A 16 -6.21 -4.17 0.45
N VAL A 17 -5.45 -3.97 -0.63
CA VAL A 17 -4.21 -4.72 -0.89
C VAL A 17 -3.16 -4.41 0.17
N HIS A 18 -2.96 -3.13 0.51
CA HIS A 18 -2.03 -2.72 1.56
C HIS A 18 -2.32 -3.41 2.90
N TYR A 19 -3.58 -3.34 3.35
CA TYR A 19 -4.03 -3.93 4.60
C TYR A 19 -3.84 -5.45 4.60
N ALA A 20 -4.23 -6.13 3.52
CA ALA A 20 -4.05 -7.57 3.39
C ALA A 20 -2.57 -7.97 3.44
N SER A 21 -1.69 -7.26 2.73
CA SER A 21 -0.25 -7.54 2.73
C SER A 21 0.38 -7.34 4.10
N ILE A 22 0.03 -6.26 4.81
CA ILE A 22 0.51 -6.01 6.18
C ILE A 22 0.02 -7.11 7.13
N LYS A 23 -1.25 -7.51 7.03
CA LYS A 23 -1.81 -8.56 7.92
C LYS A 23 -1.21 -9.93 7.68
N LEU A 24 -0.96 -10.28 6.42
CA LEU A 24 -0.28 -11.53 6.10
C LEU A 24 1.19 -11.49 6.55
N TYR A 25 1.86 -10.35 6.40
CA TYR A 25 3.23 -10.17 6.90
C TYR A 25 3.29 -10.30 8.42
N ASP A 26 2.39 -9.62 9.15
CA ASP A 26 2.30 -9.70 10.61
C ASP A 26 2.05 -11.14 11.10
N ALA A 27 1.14 -11.87 10.45
CA ALA A 27 0.80 -13.23 10.84
C ALA A 27 1.90 -14.27 10.52
N MET A 28 2.67 -14.08 9.45
CA MET A 28 3.60 -15.11 8.94
C MET A 28 5.08 -14.76 9.12
N CYS A 29 5.42 -13.48 9.25
CA CYS A 29 6.79 -12.99 9.15
C CYS A 29 7.28 -12.30 10.41
N VAL A 30 6.36 -11.81 11.27
CA VAL A 30 6.71 -11.16 12.52
C VAL A 30 6.75 -12.21 13.64
N PRO A 31 7.88 -12.37 14.34
CA PRO A 31 7.97 -13.28 15.48
C PRO A 31 7.07 -12.77 16.62
N SER A 32 6.25 -13.65 17.17
CA SER A 32 5.32 -13.33 18.26
C SER A 32 6.02 -13.21 19.62
N THR A 33 7.21 -13.80 19.77
CA THR A 33 8.00 -13.74 21.00
C THR A 33 9.45 -13.36 20.74
N VAL A 34 10.12 -12.82 21.76
CA VAL A 34 11.53 -12.39 21.68
C VAL A 34 12.48 -13.58 21.40
N TRP A 35 12.08 -14.79 21.80
CA TRP A 35 12.86 -16.01 21.53
C TRP A 35 12.75 -16.52 20.11
N ASP A 36 11.72 -16.11 19.38
CA ASP A 36 11.57 -16.44 17.97
C ASP A 36 12.33 -15.48 17.07
N ILE A 37 12.94 -14.40 17.59
CA ILE A 37 13.69 -13.41 16.80
C ILE A 37 14.78 -14.05 15.90
N PRO A 38 15.61 -15.00 16.37
CA PRO A 38 16.65 -15.61 15.53
C PRO A 38 16.07 -16.40 14.35
N MET A 39 15.00 -17.17 14.57
CA MET A 39 14.28 -17.85 13.49
C MET A 39 13.48 -16.85 12.64
N GLY A 40 12.96 -15.80 13.27
CA GLY A 40 12.25 -14.67 12.69
C GLY A 40 13.08 -13.95 11.64
N PHE A 41 14.39 -13.82 11.83
CA PHE A 41 15.29 -13.28 10.80
C PHE A 41 15.34 -14.15 9.55
N VAL A 42 15.34 -15.48 9.70
CA VAL A 42 15.36 -16.41 8.56
C VAL A 42 14.02 -16.42 7.83
N THR A 43 12.90 -16.45 8.57
CA THR A 43 11.57 -16.40 7.97
C THR A 43 11.25 -15.04 7.38
N ALA A 44 11.66 -13.93 8.00
CA ALA A 44 11.52 -12.58 7.44
C ALA A 44 12.36 -12.38 6.16
N ALA A 45 13.52 -13.03 6.07
CA ALA A 45 14.33 -13.07 4.86
C ALA A 45 13.73 -13.96 3.75
N SER A 46 12.63 -14.67 4.02
CA SER A 46 11.99 -15.50 3.00
C SER A 46 11.46 -14.64 1.84
N PRO A 47 11.42 -15.21 0.61
CA PRO A 47 10.84 -14.52 -0.54
C PRO A 47 9.40 -14.06 -0.32
N MET A 48 8.60 -14.82 0.45
CA MET A 48 7.22 -14.45 0.74
C MET A 48 7.14 -13.20 1.63
N CYS A 49 7.91 -13.15 2.71
CA CYS A 49 7.91 -12.00 3.61
C CYS A 49 8.46 -10.74 2.92
N THR A 50 9.50 -10.90 2.11
CA THR A 50 10.08 -9.79 1.33
C THR A 50 9.10 -9.26 0.28
N THR A 51 8.37 -10.15 -0.41
CA THR A 51 7.37 -9.73 -1.41
C THR A 51 6.17 -9.05 -0.76
N MET A 52 5.67 -9.56 0.37
CA MET A 52 4.58 -8.91 1.11
C MET A 52 4.97 -7.50 1.59
N LEU A 53 6.17 -7.36 2.15
CA LEU A 53 6.68 -6.07 2.59
C LEU A 53 6.89 -5.10 1.41
N SER A 54 7.36 -5.61 0.27
CA SER A 54 7.49 -4.84 -0.96
C SER A 54 6.11 -4.36 -1.47
N VAL A 55 5.10 -5.23 -1.51
CA VAL A 55 3.74 -4.85 -1.91
C VAL A 55 3.15 -3.80 -0.95
N ALA A 56 3.34 -3.97 0.35
CA ALA A 56 2.91 -2.97 1.34
C ALA A 56 3.58 -1.61 1.10
N THR A 57 4.88 -1.60 0.80
CA THR A 57 5.63 -0.37 0.49
C THR A 57 5.16 0.27 -0.82
N HIS A 58 4.94 -0.53 -1.87
CA HIS A 58 4.46 -0.06 -3.15
C HIS A 58 3.05 0.54 -3.07
N THR A 59 2.15 -0.13 -2.36
CA THR A 59 0.78 0.37 -2.14
C THR A 59 0.78 1.65 -1.30
N GLN A 60 1.70 1.81 -0.35
CA GLN A 60 1.84 3.06 0.40
C GLN A 60 2.28 4.23 -0.50
N SER A 61 3.26 4.01 -1.37
CA SER A 61 3.69 5.01 -2.37
C SER A 61 2.61 5.30 -3.42
N ALA A 62 1.90 4.27 -3.87
CA ALA A 62 0.80 4.40 -4.82
C ALA A 62 -0.34 5.24 -4.25
N TYR A 63 -0.63 5.15 -2.93
CA TYR A 63 -1.63 6.00 -2.28
C TYR A 63 -1.29 7.50 -2.44
N ALA A 64 -0.05 7.88 -2.11
CA ALA A 64 0.41 9.27 -2.25
C ALA A 64 0.33 9.74 -3.71
N THR A 65 0.67 8.85 -4.65
CA THR A 65 0.60 9.13 -6.08
C THR A 65 -0.84 9.33 -6.56
N ILE A 66 -1.77 8.44 -6.20
CA ILE A 66 -3.18 8.54 -6.58
C ILE A 66 -3.78 9.84 -6.07
N VAL A 67 -3.53 10.19 -4.81
CA VAL A 67 -4.04 11.44 -4.22
C VAL A 67 -3.45 12.65 -4.94
N THR A 68 -2.13 12.70 -5.11
CA THR A 68 -1.45 13.84 -5.76
C THR A 68 -1.89 14.01 -7.21
N ALA A 69 -1.95 12.92 -7.98
CA ALA A 69 -2.39 12.94 -9.37
C ALA A 69 -3.86 13.36 -9.50
N SER A 70 -4.73 12.90 -8.59
CA SER A 70 -6.14 13.28 -8.57
C SER A 70 -6.34 14.77 -8.26
N ILE A 71 -5.55 15.32 -7.33
CA ILE A 71 -5.54 16.76 -7.04
C ILE A 71 -5.01 17.54 -8.24
N ALA A 72 -3.87 17.13 -8.81
CA ALA A 72 -3.25 17.81 -9.94
C ALA A 72 -4.15 17.84 -11.17
N THR A 73 -4.81 16.73 -11.50
CA THR A 73 -5.78 16.66 -12.59
C THR A 73 -7.06 17.45 -12.29
N GLY A 74 -7.51 17.45 -11.03
CA GLY A 74 -8.64 18.28 -10.59
C GLY A 74 -8.37 19.78 -10.71
N VAL A 75 -7.19 20.24 -10.25
CA VAL A 75 -6.76 21.64 -10.33
C VAL A 75 -6.48 22.05 -11.78
N GLY A 76 -5.82 21.20 -12.57
CA GLY A 76 -5.56 21.45 -13.99
C GLY A 76 -6.84 21.59 -14.82
N SER A 77 -7.87 20.80 -14.49
CA SER A 77 -9.20 20.89 -15.11
C SER A 77 -9.95 22.18 -14.74
N TYR A 78 -9.65 22.78 -13.58
CA TYR A 78 -10.24 24.04 -13.14
C TYR A 78 -9.55 25.24 -13.81
N LEU A 79 -8.22 25.25 -13.88
CA LEU A 79 -7.42 26.33 -14.47
C LEU A 79 -7.59 26.47 -15.99
N THR A 80 -7.88 25.38 -16.70
CA THR A 80 -8.14 25.40 -18.16
C THR A 80 -9.57 25.80 -18.53
N ARG A 81 -10.44 26.04 -17.54
CA ARG A 81 -11.83 26.47 -17.74
C ARG A 81 -12.06 27.99 -17.48
N ILE A 82 -11.00 28.74 -17.20
CA ILE A 82 -10.99 30.20 -17.01
C ILE A 82 -10.32 30.82 -18.24
#